data_AF-A0A7U7D191-F1
#
_entry.id   AF-A0A7U7D191-F1
#
_cell.length_a   1.000
_cell.length_b   1.000
_cell.length_c   1.000
_cell.angle_alpha   90.00
_cell.angle_beta   90.00
_cell.angle_gamma   90.00
#
_symmetry.space_group_name_H-M   'P 1'
#
loop_
_entity.id
_entity.type
_entity.pdbx_description
1 polymer ?
#
loop_
_entity_poly.entity_id
_entity_poly.type
_entity_poly.pdbx_seq_one_letter_code
_entity_poly.pdbx_strand_id
1 'polypeptide(L)'
;MKNYVTQKGDTFSSLARQFKLKDEGILKTYHNLHCPQEDVMQEPVPGKTIFIPEDPQLMAHETQSQDISDSSQEESTDEMSSGEEDTSEQQAKNEEPSSEKTDQQSNKEEKKDKKEDSSSSPHEGKYFIVQKGTVQCNQGFKFPKFKVTSHQKHYWNDEEGNADYLAVTEDDLQLDPAAQPFGQCKLKPSSGGYLPCAYAPAGKWQKTYEKVKVMGKSCLTEISELMCSTGGKITILKHGQQSETSKSQVGKANTQEQQVYNPVVDFDEFKEDTKGTDELYYS
;
A
#
# COMPACT_ATOMS: atom_id res chain seq x y z
N MET A 1 -36.28 17.28 -0.03
CA MET A 1 -35.43 17.68 -1.18
C MET A 1 -36.07 18.89 -1.84
N LYS A 2 -35.34 19.98 -2.00
CA LYS A 2 -35.78 21.14 -2.78
C LYS A 2 -35.22 21.08 -4.19
N ASN A 3 -36.03 21.49 -5.17
CA ASN A 3 -35.65 21.63 -6.56
C ASN A 3 -35.44 23.12 -6.84
N TYR A 4 -34.30 23.50 -7.40
CA TYR A 4 -34.03 24.88 -7.81
C TYR A 4 -33.64 24.94 -9.28
N VAL A 5 -34.28 25.83 -10.02
CA VAL A 5 -33.95 26.07 -11.44
C VAL A 5 -32.88 27.14 -11.50
N THR A 6 -31.69 26.73 -11.95
CA THR A 6 -30.51 27.59 -12.10
C THR A 6 -30.76 28.75 -13.06
N GLN A 7 -30.26 29.92 -12.70
CA GLN A 7 -30.34 31.16 -13.47
C GLN A 7 -28.99 31.48 -14.12
N LYS A 8 -29.00 32.40 -15.08
CA LYS A 8 -27.79 32.83 -15.79
C LYS A 8 -26.84 33.55 -14.82
N GLY A 9 -25.71 32.92 -14.50
CA GLY A 9 -24.68 33.43 -13.59
C GLY A 9 -24.64 32.75 -12.22
N ASP A 10 -25.48 31.74 -11.99
CA ASP A 10 -25.40 30.94 -10.77
C ASP A 10 -24.16 30.05 -10.76
N THR A 11 -23.49 30.02 -9.61
CA THR A 11 -22.35 29.14 -9.33
C THR A 11 -22.70 28.24 -8.16
N PHE A 12 -22.08 27.07 -8.04
CA PHE A 12 -22.29 26.21 -6.86
C PHE A 12 -21.94 26.95 -5.56
N SER A 13 -20.95 27.84 -5.60
CA SER A 13 -20.57 28.70 -4.47
C SER A 13 -21.66 29.73 -4.11
N SER A 14 -22.30 30.37 -5.10
CA SER A 14 -23.39 31.32 -4.85
C SER A 14 -24.63 30.62 -4.30
N LEU A 15 -24.98 29.47 -4.87
CA LEU A 15 -26.12 28.67 -4.44
C LEU A 15 -25.89 28.05 -3.05
N ALA A 16 -24.68 27.52 -2.77
CA ALA A 16 -24.34 27.00 -1.46
C ALA A 16 -24.47 28.07 -0.36
N ARG A 17 -24.03 29.31 -0.63
CA ARG A 17 -24.22 30.45 0.29
C ARG A 17 -25.69 30.80 0.46
N GLN A 18 -26.46 30.83 -0.63
CA GLN A 18 -27.88 31.13 -0.60
C GLN A 18 -28.68 30.11 0.20
N PHE A 19 -28.33 28.83 0.10
CA PHE A 19 -28.97 27.74 0.82
C PHE A 19 -28.29 27.41 2.15
N LYS A 20 -27.35 28.22 2.63
CA LYS A 20 -26.62 28.03 3.90
C LYS A 20 -25.99 26.63 4.03
N LEU A 21 -25.40 26.11 2.97
CA LEU A 21 -24.65 24.84 3.00
C LEU A 21 -23.25 25.07 3.57
N LYS A 22 -22.69 24.05 4.23
CA LYS A 22 -21.34 24.12 4.84
C LYS A 22 -20.24 24.31 3.80
N ASP A 23 -20.42 23.76 2.61
CA ASP A 23 -19.43 23.73 1.54
C ASP A 23 -20.10 23.68 0.15
N GLU A 24 -19.43 24.22 -0.87
CA GLU A 24 -19.91 24.22 -2.26
C GLU A 24 -19.93 22.81 -2.88
N GLY A 25 -18.97 21.96 -2.51
CA GLY A 25 -18.85 20.59 -2.96
C GLY A 25 -19.99 19.71 -2.46
N ILE A 26 -20.65 20.08 -1.35
CA ILE A 26 -21.83 19.36 -0.84
C ILE A 26 -23.00 19.49 -1.81
N LEU A 27 -23.26 20.69 -2.33
CA LEU A 27 -24.37 20.90 -3.27
C LEU A 27 -24.13 20.13 -4.57
N LYS A 28 -22.90 20.19 -5.09
CA LYS A 28 -22.47 19.49 -6.30
C LYS A 28 -22.56 17.96 -6.13
N THR A 29 -22.03 17.44 -5.04
CA THR A 29 -22.08 15.99 -4.72
C THR A 29 -23.52 15.51 -4.55
N TYR A 30 -24.33 16.26 -3.81
CA TYR A 30 -25.73 15.88 -3.57
C TYR A 30 -26.54 15.87 -4.86
N HIS A 31 -26.36 16.87 -5.72
CA HIS A 31 -27.02 16.91 -7.02
C HIS A 31 -26.59 15.73 -7.91
N ASN A 32 -25.28 15.49 -8.06
CA ASN A 32 -24.75 14.42 -8.90
C ASN A 32 -25.16 13.01 -8.43
N LEU A 33 -25.33 12.81 -7.12
CA LEU A 33 -25.82 11.53 -6.55
C LEU A 33 -27.32 11.31 -6.74
N HIS A 34 -28.12 12.36 -6.89
CA HIS A 34 -29.59 12.28 -6.94
C HIS A 34 -30.19 12.61 -8.31
N CYS A 35 -29.37 12.97 -9.29
CA CYS A 35 -29.79 13.21 -10.67
C CYS A 35 -29.50 12.00 -11.59
N PRO A 36 -30.25 11.84 -12.70
CA PRO A 36 -29.89 10.89 -13.73
C PRO A 36 -28.54 11.27 -14.38
N GLN A 37 -27.83 10.28 -14.93
CA GLN A 37 -26.48 10.47 -15.47
C GLN A 37 -26.40 11.65 -16.45
N GLU A 38 -27.40 11.83 -17.31
CA GLU A 38 -27.52 12.91 -18.31
C GLU A 38 -27.53 14.34 -17.72
N ASP A 39 -27.88 14.46 -16.44
CA ASP A 39 -27.98 15.72 -15.72
C ASP A 39 -26.85 15.94 -14.71
N VAL A 40 -25.82 15.08 -14.71
CA VAL A 40 -24.59 15.31 -13.94
C VAL A 40 -23.89 16.55 -14.48
N MET A 41 -23.51 17.48 -13.59
CA MET A 41 -22.96 18.78 -13.98
C MET A 41 -21.72 19.13 -13.17
N GLN A 42 -20.74 19.76 -13.83
CA GLN A 42 -19.60 20.38 -13.16
C GLN A 42 -19.90 21.79 -12.66
N GLU A 43 -20.64 22.55 -13.47
CA GLU A 43 -21.12 23.88 -13.16
C GLU A 43 -22.64 23.99 -13.39
N PRO A 44 -23.34 24.87 -12.66
CA PRO A 44 -24.77 25.06 -12.86
C PRO A 44 -25.05 25.61 -14.27
N VAL A 45 -25.69 24.83 -15.15
CA VAL A 45 -26.10 25.33 -16.47
C VAL A 45 -27.49 25.96 -16.38
N PRO A 46 -27.65 27.23 -16.80
CA PRO A 46 -28.91 27.95 -16.68
C PRO A 46 -30.10 27.18 -17.29
N GLY A 47 -31.19 27.07 -16.52
CA GLY A 47 -32.40 26.36 -16.91
C GLY A 47 -32.44 24.88 -16.48
N LYS A 48 -31.39 24.32 -15.89
CA LYS A 48 -31.40 22.98 -15.31
C LYS A 48 -31.75 22.98 -13.82
N THR A 49 -32.37 21.88 -13.37
CA THR A 49 -32.84 21.73 -11.99
C THR A 49 -31.75 21.10 -11.12
N ILE A 50 -31.37 21.78 -10.05
CA ILE A 50 -30.44 21.29 -9.02
C ILE A 50 -31.23 20.78 -7.82
N PHE A 51 -30.78 19.66 -7.26
CA PHE A 51 -31.31 19.09 -6.02
C PHE A 51 -30.56 19.69 -4.83
N ILE A 52 -31.30 20.26 -3.88
CA ILE A 52 -30.75 20.89 -2.69
C ILE A 52 -31.01 19.98 -1.48
N PRO A 53 -29.96 19.62 -0.72
CA PRO A 53 -30.13 18.87 0.51
C PRO A 53 -30.85 19.71 1.56
N GLU A 54 -31.80 19.08 2.26
CA GLU A 54 -32.51 19.69 3.41
C GLU A 54 -31.98 19.16 4.75
N ASP A 55 -30.97 18.29 4.72
CA ASP A 55 -30.42 17.68 5.92
C ASP A 55 -29.68 18.72 6.78
N PRO A 56 -30.12 18.98 8.03
CA PRO A 56 -29.48 19.92 8.94
C PRO A 56 -27.97 19.67 9.13
N GLN A 57 -27.48 18.44 8.94
CA GLN A 57 -26.07 18.10 9.07
C GLN A 57 -25.21 18.66 7.93
N LEU A 58 -25.79 18.95 6.78
CA LEU A 58 -25.12 19.53 5.60
C LEU A 58 -25.23 21.06 5.54
N MET A 59 -26.06 21.64 6.43
CA MET A 59 -26.30 23.07 6.56
C MET A 59 -25.34 23.69 7.59
N ALA A 60 -24.87 24.90 7.35
CA ALA A 60 -24.05 25.64 8.30
C ALA A 60 -24.90 26.05 9.51
N HIS A 61 -24.47 25.67 10.72
CA HIS A 61 -25.09 26.15 11.96
C HIS A 61 -24.79 27.64 12.13
N GLU A 62 -25.82 28.45 12.40
CA GLU A 62 -25.66 29.86 12.74
C GLU A 62 -24.89 29.95 14.07
N THR A 63 -23.65 30.43 14.03
CA THR A 63 -22.94 30.85 15.23
C THR A 63 -23.61 32.12 15.76
N GLN A 64 -24.51 31.97 16.74
CA GLN A 64 -24.78 33.05 17.68
C GLN A 64 -23.73 32.96 18.79
N SER A 65 -22.88 33.97 18.83
CA SER A 65 -21.93 34.20 19.91
C SER A 65 -22.67 34.41 21.23
N GLN A 66 -22.42 33.58 22.23
CA GLN A 66 -22.50 33.95 23.65
C GLN A 66 -21.69 32.96 24.53
N ASP A 67 -20.52 33.46 24.96
CA ASP A 67 -19.77 33.25 26.21
C ASP A 67 -19.64 31.87 26.89
N ILE A 68 -18.37 31.43 26.94
CA ILE A 68 -17.56 30.95 28.09
C ILE A 68 -18.26 30.18 29.22
N SER A 69 -17.91 28.90 29.38
CA SER A 69 -17.37 28.24 30.60
C SER A 69 -17.40 26.72 30.37
N ASP A 70 -16.24 26.07 30.24
CA ASP A 70 -15.48 25.43 31.32
C ASP A 70 -16.26 24.34 32.07
N SER A 71 -15.94 23.08 31.78
CA SER A 71 -15.68 22.06 32.81
C SER A 71 -15.43 20.69 32.18
N SER A 72 -14.21 20.20 32.45
CA SER A 72 -13.83 18.83 32.87
C SER A 72 -14.35 17.65 32.04
N GLN A 73 -13.47 16.85 31.41
CA GLN A 73 -12.78 15.71 32.05
C GLN A 73 -13.73 14.87 32.90
N GLU A 74 -13.87 13.58 32.62
CA GLU A 74 -13.44 12.50 33.53
C GLU A 74 -13.22 11.21 32.73
N GLU A 75 -12.02 10.66 32.89
CA GLU A 75 -11.69 9.27 32.63
C GLU A 75 -12.34 8.39 33.71
N SER A 76 -12.69 7.14 33.37
CA SER A 76 -12.95 6.09 34.36
C SER A 76 -11.95 4.95 34.16
N THR A 77 -10.87 5.00 34.94
CA THR A 77 -10.12 3.83 35.37
C THR A 77 -10.79 3.29 36.63
N ASP A 78 -11.02 1.99 36.72
CA ASP A 78 -11.18 1.31 38.01
C ASP A 78 -10.45 -0.03 38.01
N GLU A 79 -9.70 -0.20 39.09
CA GLU A 79 -8.75 -1.24 39.41
C GLU A 79 -9.39 -2.49 40.02
N MET A 80 -8.71 -3.62 39.81
CA MET A 80 -8.33 -4.65 40.79
C MET A 80 -9.37 -5.22 41.78
N SER A 81 -9.54 -6.55 41.75
CA SER A 81 -9.64 -7.32 43.00
C SER A 81 -9.09 -8.74 42.83
N SER A 82 -8.24 -9.09 43.79
CA SER A 82 -7.45 -10.29 43.99
C SER A 82 -8.23 -11.50 44.49
N GLY A 83 -7.68 -12.70 44.27
CA GLY A 83 -8.02 -13.92 45.01
C GLY A 83 -7.18 -15.11 44.58
N GLU A 84 -6.06 -15.34 45.28
CA GLU A 84 -5.25 -16.57 45.29
C GLU A 84 -6.01 -17.66 46.09
N GLU A 85 -5.90 -18.95 45.75
CA GLU A 85 -5.06 -20.01 46.39
C GLU A 85 -5.63 -21.36 45.87
N ASP A 86 -4.99 -22.52 45.79
CA ASP A 86 -3.60 -22.98 45.90
C ASP A 86 -3.53 -24.47 45.44
N THR A 87 -2.34 -24.86 45.01
CA THR A 87 -1.63 -26.17 45.01
C THR A 87 -2.18 -27.53 44.52
N SER A 88 -1.17 -28.26 44.00
CA SER A 88 -0.89 -29.72 44.05
C SER A 88 -1.25 -30.57 42.81
N GLU A 89 -0.45 -31.51 42.31
CA GLU A 89 0.99 -31.85 42.36
C GLU A 89 1.18 -33.03 41.35
N GLN A 90 2.44 -33.30 40.94
CA GLN A 90 2.96 -34.59 40.41
C GLN A 90 2.55 -35.08 39.00
N GLN A 91 3.37 -35.74 38.18
CA GLN A 91 4.81 -36.02 38.08
C GLN A 91 5.06 -36.79 36.74
N ALA A 92 6.26 -36.65 36.20
CA ALA A 92 7.08 -37.69 35.53
C ALA A 92 6.95 -38.05 34.01
N LYS A 93 8.13 -37.87 33.36
CA LYS A 93 8.90 -38.81 32.50
C LYS A 93 8.63 -38.78 30.98
N ASN A 94 9.61 -38.27 30.22
CA ASN A 94 10.64 -39.02 29.45
C ASN A 94 10.08 -39.45 28.08
N GLU A 95 10.73 -39.34 26.92
CA GLU A 95 12.14 -39.45 26.55
C GLU A 95 12.30 -38.87 25.12
N GLU A 96 13.39 -38.16 24.88
CA GLU A 96 14.02 -38.02 23.55
C GLU A 96 14.88 -39.29 23.30
N PRO A 97 15.31 -39.63 22.06
CA PRO A 97 16.51 -38.95 21.56
C PRO A 97 16.66 -38.81 20.02
N SER A 98 17.48 -37.80 19.65
CA SER A 98 18.59 -37.82 18.67
C SER A 98 18.32 -38.28 17.22
N SER A 99 18.51 -37.45 16.19
CA SER A 99 19.80 -37.07 15.52
C SER A 99 20.65 -38.29 15.13
N GLU A 100 20.98 -38.53 13.85
CA GLU A 100 22.15 -37.96 13.14
C GLU A 100 22.10 -38.44 11.65
N LYS A 101 22.30 -37.55 10.65
CA LYS A 101 23.55 -37.32 9.87
C LYS A 101 24.04 -38.60 9.12
N THR A 102 24.32 -38.66 7.81
CA THR A 102 25.33 -37.87 7.05
C THR A 102 25.32 -38.27 5.57
N ASP A 103 25.55 -37.28 4.70
CA ASP A 103 26.18 -37.26 3.36
C ASP A 103 26.23 -38.49 2.45
N GLN A 104 25.88 -38.26 1.17
CA GLN A 104 26.79 -38.61 0.09
C GLN A 104 26.58 -37.74 -1.16
N GLN A 105 27.67 -37.09 -1.52
CA GLN A 105 27.96 -36.23 -2.64
C GLN A 105 28.14 -37.08 -3.92
N SER A 106 27.52 -36.71 -5.05
CA SER A 106 28.07 -37.07 -6.36
C SER A 106 27.65 -36.07 -7.43
N ASN A 107 28.68 -35.51 -8.07
CA ASN A 107 28.62 -34.70 -9.28
C ASN A 107 28.03 -35.51 -10.45
N LYS A 108 27.12 -34.90 -11.20
CA LYS A 108 27.06 -35.16 -12.65
C LYS A 108 26.43 -33.97 -13.37
N GLU A 109 27.26 -33.27 -14.13
CA GLU A 109 26.86 -32.35 -15.18
C GLU A 109 26.02 -33.10 -16.22
N GLU A 110 24.76 -32.69 -16.41
CA GLU A 110 24.00 -33.03 -17.61
C GLU A 110 23.36 -31.75 -18.15
N LYS A 111 23.93 -31.26 -19.26
CA LYS A 111 23.25 -30.38 -20.22
C LYS A 111 21.90 -31.02 -20.56
N LYS A 112 20.81 -30.33 -20.23
CA LYS A 112 19.49 -30.68 -20.72
C LYS A 112 18.82 -29.45 -21.29
N ASP A 113 18.96 -29.31 -22.61
CA ASP A 113 18.03 -28.53 -23.43
C ASP A 113 16.61 -28.99 -23.08
N LYS A 114 15.86 -28.11 -22.41
CA LYS A 114 14.42 -28.31 -22.18
C LYS A 114 13.67 -27.27 -22.98
N LYS A 115 13.08 -27.81 -24.05
CA LYS A 115 11.79 -27.43 -24.65
C LYS A 115 10.97 -26.51 -23.76
N GLU A 116 10.57 -25.38 -24.34
CA GLU A 116 9.45 -24.57 -23.86
C GLU A 116 8.18 -25.40 -23.90
N ASP A 117 7.87 -26.07 -22.80
CA ASP A 117 6.50 -26.43 -22.47
C ASP A 117 5.81 -25.16 -21.95
N SER A 118 4.63 -24.87 -22.50
CA SER A 118 3.72 -23.82 -22.06
C SER A 118 3.09 -24.15 -20.70
N SER A 119 3.92 -24.51 -19.72
CA SER A 119 3.53 -24.57 -18.32
C SER A 119 3.61 -23.16 -17.76
N SER A 120 2.48 -22.64 -17.31
CA SER A 120 2.40 -21.44 -16.46
C SER A 120 3.59 -21.39 -15.51
N SER A 121 4.45 -20.38 -15.64
CA SER A 121 5.60 -20.26 -14.74
C SER A 121 5.09 -19.91 -13.34
N PRO A 122 5.72 -20.38 -12.23
CA PRO A 122 5.28 -20.04 -10.87
C PRO A 122 5.23 -18.53 -10.57
N HIS A 123 5.83 -17.72 -11.44
CA HIS A 123 5.90 -16.27 -11.37
C HIS A 123 4.79 -15.56 -12.16
N GLU A 124 3.91 -16.31 -12.84
CA GLU A 124 2.80 -15.73 -13.60
C GLU A 124 1.82 -15.02 -12.65
N GLY A 125 1.49 -13.76 -12.95
CA GLY A 125 0.67 -12.92 -12.09
C GLY A 125 1.35 -12.43 -10.82
N LYS A 126 2.67 -12.59 -10.68
CA LYS A 126 3.46 -12.07 -9.55
C LYS A 126 4.18 -10.79 -9.94
N TYR A 127 4.19 -9.83 -9.02
CA TYR A 127 4.89 -8.57 -9.23
C TYR A 127 6.41 -8.71 -8.98
N PHE A 128 7.18 -7.92 -9.72
CA PHE A 128 8.60 -7.71 -9.42
C PHE A 128 8.75 -6.85 -8.17
N ILE A 129 9.90 -6.94 -7.53
CA ILE A 129 10.17 -6.21 -6.29
C ILE A 129 11.02 -4.98 -6.59
N VAL A 130 10.67 -3.85 -5.98
CA VAL A 130 11.46 -2.61 -5.99
C VAL A 130 12.04 -2.30 -4.60
N GLN A 131 13.00 -1.38 -4.55
CA GLN A 131 13.71 -1.02 -3.31
C GLN A 131 12.77 -0.63 -2.16
N LYS A 132 11.68 0.11 -2.43
CA LYS A 132 10.69 0.49 -1.41
C LYS A 132 9.82 -0.67 -0.92
N GLY A 133 9.92 -1.85 -1.54
CA GLY A 133 9.29 -3.08 -1.07
C GLY A 133 9.76 -3.46 0.33
N THR A 134 8.92 -4.18 1.06
CA THR A 134 9.21 -4.60 2.44
C THR A 134 9.28 -6.12 2.54
N VAL A 135 10.12 -6.59 3.45
CA VAL A 135 10.30 -8.02 3.74
C VAL A 135 9.88 -8.35 5.15
N GLN A 136 9.58 -9.63 5.38
CA GLN A 136 9.22 -10.16 6.68
C GLN A 136 10.05 -11.39 6.98
N CYS A 137 10.61 -11.44 8.19
CA CYS A 137 11.19 -12.66 8.76
C CYS A 137 10.13 -13.35 9.63
N ASN A 138 9.95 -14.66 9.50
CA ASN A 138 9.04 -15.44 10.34
C ASN A 138 9.36 -15.39 11.85
N GLN A 139 10.60 -15.03 12.20
CA GLN A 139 11.09 -14.91 13.58
C GLN A 139 11.32 -13.46 14.04
N GLY A 140 10.96 -12.49 13.20
CA GLY A 140 11.12 -11.05 13.46
C GLY A 140 9.81 -10.34 13.79
N PHE A 141 9.92 -9.07 14.18
CA PHE A 141 8.78 -8.21 14.55
C PHE A 141 8.72 -6.88 13.79
N LYS A 142 9.68 -6.62 12.90
CA LYS A 142 9.74 -5.43 12.05
C LYS A 142 9.81 -5.83 10.57
N PHE A 143 9.41 -4.88 9.71
CA PHE A 143 9.34 -5.07 8.25
C PHE A 143 10.28 -4.07 7.56
N PRO A 144 11.57 -4.40 7.41
CA PRO A 144 12.54 -3.52 6.78
C PRO A 144 12.31 -3.45 5.27
N LYS A 145 12.86 -2.42 4.65
CA LYS A 145 12.88 -2.23 3.19
C LYS A 145 14.12 -2.87 2.58
N PHE A 146 14.11 -3.05 1.27
CA PHE A 146 15.31 -3.44 0.51
C PHE A 146 16.30 -2.29 0.41
N LYS A 147 17.57 -2.63 0.22
CA LYS A 147 18.60 -1.72 -0.23
C LYS A 147 19.32 -2.32 -1.43
N VAL A 148 19.07 -1.76 -2.61
CA VAL A 148 19.67 -2.25 -3.85
C VAL A 148 21.14 -1.82 -3.90
N THR A 149 22.02 -2.80 -4.07
CA THR A 149 23.47 -2.65 -4.18
C THR A 149 24.02 -3.22 -5.48
N SER A 150 23.21 -4.03 -6.17
CA SER A 150 23.57 -4.72 -7.40
C SER A 150 23.71 -3.78 -8.59
N HIS A 151 22.93 -2.70 -8.65
CA HIS A 151 22.93 -1.72 -9.74
C HIS A 151 22.28 -0.39 -9.33
N GLN A 152 22.37 0.60 -10.21
CA GLN A 152 21.72 1.92 -10.07
C GLN A 152 21.06 2.38 -11.38
N LYS A 153 20.68 1.44 -12.26
CA LYS A 153 20.27 1.77 -13.65
C LYS A 153 18.89 1.29 -14.06
N HIS A 154 18.32 0.28 -13.39
CA HIS A 154 17.04 -0.29 -13.78
C HIS A 154 15.98 -0.04 -12.72
N TYR A 155 14.89 0.59 -13.15
CA TYR A 155 13.78 1.04 -12.31
C TYR A 155 12.50 0.41 -12.84
N TRP A 156 11.61 -0.02 -11.95
CA TRP A 156 10.29 -0.53 -12.34
C TRP A 156 9.23 0.54 -12.12
N ASN A 157 8.42 0.80 -13.16
CA ASN A 157 7.30 1.74 -13.14
C ASN A 157 7.67 3.13 -12.63
N ASP A 158 8.84 3.63 -13.01
CA ASP A 158 9.32 4.95 -12.61
C ASP A 158 10.17 5.55 -13.75
N GLU A 159 9.69 6.66 -14.31
CA GLU A 159 10.36 7.38 -15.39
C GLU A 159 11.38 8.40 -14.86
N GLU A 160 11.22 8.84 -13.61
CA GLU A 160 12.05 9.86 -12.96
C GLU A 160 13.40 9.33 -12.45
N GLY A 161 13.57 8.00 -12.39
CA GLY A 161 14.80 7.34 -11.93
C GLY A 161 14.99 7.39 -10.41
N ASN A 162 13.91 7.44 -9.64
CA ASN A 162 13.94 7.48 -8.19
C ASN A 162 14.44 6.14 -7.62
N ALA A 163 15.45 6.22 -6.73
CA ALA A 163 16.10 5.07 -6.10
C ALA A 163 15.12 4.10 -5.39
N ASP A 164 13.97 4.59 -4.95
CA ASP A 164 12.91 3.77 -4.32
C ASP A 164 12.29 2.73 -5.28
N TYR A 165 12.40 2.95 -6.58
CA TYR A 165 11.88 2.07 -7.63
C TYR A 165 12.95 1.20 -8.28
N LEU A 166 14.18 1.19 -7.75
CA LEU A 166 15.24 0.31 -8.25
C LEU A 166 14.80 -1.15 -8.16
N ALA A 167 15.01 -1.88 -9.25
CA ALA A 167 14.77 -3.31 -9.31
C ALA A 167 15.62 -4.06 -8.28
N VAL A 168 15.01 -5.00 -7.55
CA VAL A 168 15.73 -5.85 -6.61
C VAL A 168 16.14 -7.16 -7.29
N THR A 169 17.40 -7.55 -7.12
CA THR A 169 17.99 -8.75 -7.70
C THR A 169 18.37 -9.77 -6.63
N GLU A 170 18.74 -10.98 -7.08
CA GLU A 170 19.16 -12.08 -6.21
C GLU A 170 20.38 -11.80 -5.32
N ASP A 171 21.18 -10.79 -5.68
CA ASP A 171 22.39 -10.38 -4.94
C ASP A 171 22.11 -9.27 -3.90
N ASP A 172 20.90 -8.70 -3.90
CA ASP A 172 20.55 -7.59 -3.02
C ASP A 172 20.15 -8.11 -1.63
N LEU A 173 21.18 -8.32 -0.82
CA LEU A 173 21.06 -8.89 0.54
C LEU A 173 20.99 -7.83 1.63
N GLN A 174 21.20 -6.55 1.31
CA GLN A 174 21.15 -5.46 2.28
C GLN A 174 19.71 -4.99 2.51
N LEU A 175 19.41 -4.64 3.76
CA LEU A 175 18.11 -4.16 4.20
C LEU A 175 18.26 -2.79 4.85
N ASP A 176 17.18 -2.02 4.85
CA ASP A 176 17.10 -0.70 5.48
C ASP A 176 15.94 -0.68 6.51
N PRO A 177 16.21 -0.42 7.81
CA PRO A 177 17.51 -0.12 8.42
C PRO A 177 18.46 -1.33 8.46
N ALA A 178 19.77 -1.07 8.32
CA ALA A 178 20.80 -2.12 8.38
C ALA A 178 21.02 -2.68 9.80
N ALA A 179 20.86 -1.83 10.82
CA ALA A 179 20.94 -2.23 12.21
C ALA A 179 19.60 -2.83 12.65
N GLN A 180 19.62 -4.08 13.10
CA GLN A 180 18.44 -4.79 13.63
C GLN A 180 17.24 -4.72 12.68
N PRO A 181 17.38 -5.16 11.41
CA PRO A 181 16.37 -4.93 10.36
C PRO A 181 15.00 -5.50 10.73
N PHE A 182 14.96 -6.60 11.48
CA PHE A 182 13.74 -7.25 11.94
C PHE A 182 13.37 -6.97 13.40
N GLY A 183 14.03 -6.01 14.07
CA GLY A 183 13.83 -5.69 15.48
C GLY A 183 14.41 -6.79 16.39
N GLN A 184 13.56 -7.46 17.16
CA GLN A 184 13.94 -8.61 18.01
C GLN A 184 13.85 -9.93 17.23
N CYS A 185 14.62 -10.95 17.65
CA CYS A 185 14.62 -12.26 17.00
C CYS A 185 14.21 -13.38 17.96
N LYS A 186 13.12 -14.08 17.65
CA LYS A 186 12.60 -15.19 18.47
C LYS A 186 13.59 -16.35 18.65
N LEU A 187 14.50 -16.54 17.71
CA LEU A 187 15.55 -17.57 17.77
C LEU A 187 16.74 -17.18 18.67
N LYS A 188 16.72 -16.00 19.29
CA LYS A 188 17.75 -15.55 20.23
C LYS A 188 17.11 -15.20 21.58
N PRO A 189 16.72 -16.21 22.38
CA PRO A 189 16.13 -15.98 23.70
C PRO A 189 17.15 -15.34 24.67
N SER A 190 16.65 -14.52 25.59
CA SER A 190 17.38 -13.89 26.68
C SER A 190 16.54 -13.95 27.96
N SER A 191 17.16 -13.74 29.13
CA SER A 191 16.49 -13.77 30.44
C SER A 191 15.32 -12.79 30.58
N GLY A 192 15.21 -11.77 29.71
CA GLY A 192 14.14 -10.77 29.71
C GLY A 192 13.37 -10.66 28.40
N GLY A 193 13.46 -11.67 27.51
CA GLY A 193 12.76 -11.67 26.22
C GLY A 193 13.65 -12.16 25.08
N TYR A 194 13.78 -11.35 24.03
CA TYR A 194 14.54 -11.70 22.84
C TYR A 194 15.64 -10.70 22.55
N LEU A 195 16.82 -11.19 22.17
CA LEU A 195 17.90 -10.33 21.71
C LEU A 195 17.57 -9.71 20.36
N PRO A 196 18.18 -8.56 20.04
CA PRO A 196 17.99 -7.96 18.74
C PRO A 196 18.46 -8.85 17.59
N CYS A 197 17.82 -8.67 16.43
CA CYS A 197 18.12 -9.43 15.23
C CYS A 197 19.51 -9.07 14.71
N ALA A 198 20.44 -10.02 14.79
CA ALA A 198 21.69 -9.97 14.02
C ALA A 198 21.44 -10.69 12.69
N TYR A 199 20.89 -9.95 11.74
CA TYR A 199 20.61 -10.46 10.40
C TYR A 199 21.91 -10.85 9.70
N ALA A 200 21.94 -12.06 9.17
CA ALA A 200 23.03 -12.58 8.36
C ALA A 200 22.40 -13.44 7.24
N PRO A 201 22.49 -13.03 5.97
CA PRO A 201 21.93 -13.81 4.86
C PRO A 201 22.70 -15.12 4.67
N ALA A 202 21.98 -16.21 4.45
CA ALA A 202 22.52 -17.52 4.11
C ALA A 202 22.41 -17.75 2.60
N GLY A 203 23.42 -17.28 1.86
CA GLY A 203 23.47 -17.38 0.40
C GLY A 203 22.72 -16.24 -0.30
N LYS A 204 22.17 -16.54 -1.47
CA LYS A 204 21.40 -15.61 -2.31
C LYS A 204 19.90 -15.84 -2.15
N TRP A 205 19.10 -14.90 -2.64
CA TRP A 205 17.66 -15.11 -2.76
C TRP A 205 17.35 -16.32 -3.64
N GLN A 206 16.32 -17.07 -3.24
CA GLN A 206 15.82 -18.25 -3.91
C GLN A 206 14.46 -17.94 -4.54
N LYS A 207 14.02 -18.81 -5.46
CA LYS A 207 12.78 -18.63 -6.24
C LYS A 207 12.77 -17.26 -6.92
N THR A 208 13.86 -16.93 -7.61
CA THR A 208 14.00 -15.72 -8.42
C THR A 208 13.51 -16.00 -9.83
N TYR A 209 13.15 -14.96 -10.58
CA TYR A 209 12.66 -15.12 -11.93
C TYR A 209 13.80 -15.05 -12.95
N GLU A 210 14.35 -16.20 -13.31
CA GLU A 210 15.54 -16.30 -14.17
C GLU A 210 15.35 -15.74 -15.60
N LYS A 211 14.10 -15.62 -16.06
CA LYS A 211 13.79 -15.10 -17.40
C LYS A 211 14.02 -13.58 -17.51
N VAL A 212 13.89 -12.85 -16.39
CA VAL A 212 14.12 -11.40 -16.36
C VAL A 212 15.37 -11.13 -15.54
N LYS A 213 16.38 -10.58 -16.21
CA LYS A 213 17.68 -10.31 -15.62
C LYS A 213 18.05 -8.84 -15.75
N VAL A 214 18.49 -8.26 -14.64
CA VAL A 214 19.09 -6.93 -14.63
C VAL A 214 20.58 -7.09 -14.42
N MET A 215 21.38 -6.56 -15.35
CA MET A 215 22.85 -6.69 -15.32
C MET A 215 23.32 -8.15 -15.17
N GLY A 216 22.59 -9.09 -15.77
CA GLY A 216 22.89 -10.53 -15.72
C GLY A 216 22.42 -11.25 -14.45
N LYS A 217 21.76 -10.56 -13.51
CA LYS A 217 21.26 -11.10 -12.24
C LYS A 217 19.76 -11.27 -12.27
N SER A 218 19.25 -12.36 -11.73
CA SER A 218 17.81 -12.67 -11.75
C SER A 218 17.03 -11.72 -10.82
N CYS A 219 15.87 -11.25 -11.27
CA CYS A 219 15.01 -10.37 -10.49
C CYS A 219 14.18 -11.13 -9.45
N LEU A 220 13.91 -10.47 -8.33
CA LEU A 220 13.01 -10.99 -7.30
C LEU A 220 11.54 -10.81 -7.70
N THR A 221 10.71 -11.70 -7.19
CA THR A 221 9.24 -11.62 -7.27
C THR A 221 8.64 -11.89 -5.90
N GLU A 222 7.32 -11.78 -5.76
CA GLU A 222 6.62 -11.98 -4.48
C GLU A 222 6.83 -13.37 -3.85
N ILE A 223 7.18 -14.37 -4.64
CA ILE A 223 7.45 -15.74 -4.16
C ILE A 223 8.91 -15.98 -3.77
N SER A 224 9.78 -14.98 -3.96
CA SER A 224 11.19 -15.08 -3.63
C SER A 224 11.40 -15.14 -2.12
N GLU A 225 12.35 -15.98 -1.71
CA GLU A 225 12.63 -16.23 -0.30
C GLU A 225 14.14 -16.24 -0.02
N LEU A 226 14.52 -15.84 1.19
CA LEU A 226 15.90 -15.82 1.65
C LEU A 226 15.99 -16.48 3.02
N MET A 227 17.02 -17.29 3.22
CA MET A 227 17.30 -17.88 4.53
C MET A 227 18.28 -17.00 5.29
N CYS A 228 18.09 -16.88 6.60
CA CYS A 228 19.03 -16.26 7.52
C CYS A 228 19.89 -17.34 8.17
N SER A 229 21.18 -17.09 8.38
CA SER A 229 22.10 -18.03 9.04
C SER A 229 21.71 -18.35 10.49
N THR A 230 20.87 -17.51 11.11
CA THR A 230 20.27 -17.78 12.44
C THR A 230 19.14 -18.82 12.36
N GLY A 231 18.61 -19.13 11.17
CA GLY A 231 17.53 -20.10 10.95
C GLY A 231 16.17 -19.49 10.59
N GLY A 232 16.06 -18.15 10.53
CA GLY A 232 14.85 -17.47 10.08
C GLY A 232 14.64 -17.58 8.56
N LYS A 233 13.40 -17.72 8.12
CA LYS A 233 12.99 -17.59 6.72
C LYS A 233 12.45 -16.18 6.48
N ILE A 234 12.97 -15.52 5.45
CA ILE A 234 12.60 -14.18 5.03
C ILE A 234 11.81 -14.29 3.72
N THR A 235 10.65 -13.64 3.69
CA THR A 235 9.75 -13.59 2.53
C THR A 235 9.41 -12.14 2.20
N ILE A 236 8.93 -11.92 0.98
CA ILE A 236 8.40 -10.63 0.57
C ILE A 236 7.07 -10.38 1.29
N LEU A 237 6.89 -9.18 1.84
CA LEU A 237 5.61 -8.72 2.40
C LEU A 237 4.88 -7.78 1.44
N LYS A 238 5.59 -6.80 0.88
CA LYS A 238 5.06 -5.89 -0.13
C LYS A 238 6.06 -5.74 -1.27
N HIS A 239 5.59 -5.87 -2.51
CA HIS A 239 6.41 -5.68 -3.71
C HIS A 239 6.89 -4.24 -3.88
N GLY A 240 6.16 -3.29 -3.27
CA GLY A 240 6.53 -1.88 -3.26
C GLY A 240 6.29 -1.19 -4.59
N GLN A 241 5.64 -1.79 -5.59
CA GLN A 241 5.22 -1.03 -6.77
C GLN A 241 3.87 -0.37 -6.47
N GLN A 242 3.59 0.74 -7.14
CA GLN A 242 2.25 1.32 -7.19
C GLN A 242 1.76 1.20 -8.63
N SER A 243 0.52 0.75 -8.80
CA SER A 243 -0.13 0.77 -10.10
C SER A 243 -0.52 2.21 -10.38
N GLU A 244 0.13 2.83 -11.34
CA GLU A 244 -0.23 4.16 -11.80
C GLU A 244 -1.22 4.04 -12.96
N THR A 245 -2.22 4.92 -12.97
CA THR A 245 -3.12 5.02 -14.11
C THR A 245 -2.35 5.69 -15.23
N SER A 246 -2.09 4.95 -16.31
CA SER A 246 -1.39 5.49 -17.47
C SER A 246 -2.18 6.66 -18.08
N LYS A 247 -1.47 7.63 -18.69
CA LYS A 247 -2.10 8.76 -19.41
C LYS A 247 -3.14 8.27 -20.43
N SER A 248 -2.87 7.14 -21.08
CA SER A 248 -3.80 6.49 -22.01
C SER A 248 -5.08 5.98 -21.35
N GLN A 249 -5.00 5.48 -20.11
CA GLN A 249 -6.18 5.06 -19.34
C GLN A 249 -7.00 6.29 -18.90
N VAL A 250 -6.34 7.36 -18.45
CA VAL A 250 -7.00 8.63 -18.11
C VAL A 250 -7.73 9.21 -19.34
N GLY A 251 -7.06 9.27 -20.49
CA GLY A 251 -7.66 9.77 -21.74
C GLY A 251 -8.85 8.96 -22.24
N LYS A 252 -8.87 7.64 -22.00
CA LYS A 252 -9.98 6.75 -22.39
C LYS A 252 -11.13 6.71 -21.39
N ALA A 253 -10.94 7.17 -20.16
CA ALA A 253 -11.98 7.13 -19.13
C ALA A 253 -13.14 8.09 -19.48
N ASN A 254 -14.38 7.68 -19.18
CA ASN A 254 -15.55 8.52 -19.40
C ASN A 254 -15.61 9.64 -18.35
N THR A 255 -15.59 10.90 -18.80
CA THR A 255 -15.59 12.05 -17.89
C THR A 255 -16.84 12.07 -17.01
N GLN A 256 -18.02 11.83 -17.58
CA GLN A 256 -19.28 11.92 -16.84
C GLN A 256 -19.36 10.90 -15.70
N GLU A 257 -18.86 9.68 -15.93
CA GLU A 257 -18.79 8.66 -14.88
C GLU A 257 -17.78 9.04 -13.79
N GLN A 258 -16.60 9.52 -14.17
CA GLN A 258 -15.58 9.95 -13.22
C GLN A 258 -16.04 11.15 -12.38
N GLN A 259 -16.87 12.04 -12.95
CA GLN A 259 -17.46 13.17 -12.24
C GLN A 259 -18.58 12.76 -11.27
N VAL A 260 -19.22 11.61 -11.47
CA VAL A 260 -20.14 11.02 -10.48
C VAL A 260 -19.35 10.45 -9.30
N TYR A 261 -18.27 9.70 -9.58
CA TYR A 261 -17.44 9.08 -8.55
C TYR A 261 -16.57 10.09 -7.80
N ASN A 262 -16.06 11.09 -8.51
CA ASN A 262 -15.18 12.13 -8.01
C ASN A 262 -15.74 13.52 -8.37
N PRO A 263 -16.80 13.97 -7.69
CA PRO A 263 -17.50 15.21 -8.01
C PRO A 263 -16.69 16.46 -7.70
N VAL A 264 -15.59 16.36 -6.95
CA VAL A 264 -14.74 17.51 -6.62
C VAL A 264 -13.75 17.79 -7.74
N VAL A 265 -13.20 16.75 -8.37
CA VAL A 265 -12.20 16.91 -9.43
C VAL A 265 -12.88 17.16 -10.77
N ASP A 266 -12.48 18.24 -11.45
CA ASP A 266 -12.80 18.41 -12.87
C ASP A 266 -11.94 17.43 -13.68
N PHE A 267 -12.59 16.36 -14.16
CA PHE A 267 -11.90 15.31 -14.89
C PHE A 267 -11.51 15.72 -16.31
N ASP A 268 -12.16 16.72 -16.90
CA ASP A 268 -11.77 17.24 -18.21
C ASP A 268 -10.50 18.09 -18.10
N GLU A 269 -10.41 18.96 -17.09
CA GLU A 269 -9.17 19.68 -16.77
C GLU A 269 -8.03 18.71 -16.45
N PHE A 270 -8.29 17.72 -15.59
CA PHE A 270 -7.31 16.69 -15.24
C PHE A 270 -6.77 15.93 -16.48
N LYS A 271 -7.64 15.60 -17.45
CA LYS A 271 -7.24 14.97 -18.71
C LYS A 271 -6.30 15.85 -19.54
N GLU A 272 -6.59 17.14 -19.63
CA GLU A 272 -5.75 18.07 -20.38
C GLU A 272 -4.39 18.26 -19.71
N ASP A 273 -4.35 18.38 -18.39
CA ASP A 273 -3.10 18.42 -17.62
C ASP A 273 -2.25 17.16 -17.84
N THR A 274 -2.89 15.99 -17.90
CA THR A 274 -2.15 14.76 -18.18
C THR A 274 -1.54 14.74 -19.58
N LYS A 275 -2.17 15.38 -20.57
CA LYS A 275 -1.65 15.51 -21.95
C LYS A 275 -0.57 16.58 -22.10
N GLY A 276 -0.71 17.72 -21.41
CA GLY A 276 0.20 18.87 -21.50
C GLY A 276 1.65 18.54 -21.09
N THR A 277 1.86 17.50 -20.29
CA THR A 277 3.21 17.00 -19.95
C THR A 277 3.98 16.39 -21.14
N ASP A 278 3.30 16.00 -22.24
CA ASP A 278 3.97 15.44 -23.43
C ASP A 278 4.50 16.53 -24.39
N GLU A 279 3.94 17.74 -24.39
CA GLU A 279 4.36 18.81 -25.32
C GLU A 279 5.69 19.47 -24.93
N LEU A 280 6.10 19.40 -23.66
CA LEU A 280 7.38 19.93 -23.19
C LEU A 280 8.60 19.03 -23.54
N TYR A 281 8.37 17.83 -24.08
CA TYR A 281 9.43 16.88 -24.41
C TYR A 281 9.77 16.80 -25.91
N TYR A 282 9.02 17.49 -26.77
CA TYR A 282 9.21 17.51 -28.23
C TYR A 282 9.43 18.91 -28.83
N SER A 283 9.88 19.88 -28.03
CA SER A 283 10.33 21.20 -28.52
C SER A 283 11.83 21.38 -28.38
#